data_AF-A0A6B8RJ20-F1
#
_entry.id   AF-A0A6B8RJ20-F1
#
_cell.length_a   1.000
_cell.length_b   1.000
_cell.length_c   1.000
_cell.angle_alpha   90.00
_cell.angle_beta   90.00
_cell.angle_gamma   90.00
#
_symmetry.space_group_name_H-M   'P 1'
#
loop_
_entity.id
_entity.type
_entity.pdbx_description
1 polymer ?
#
loop_
_entity_poly.entity_id
_entity_poly.type
_entity_poly.pdbx_seq_one_letter_code
_entity_poly.pdbx_strand_id
1 'polypeptide(L)'
;MISTLFMFGFYSHTQSSALGNLFPLFNHSIEDLFKAAKSSCIIYISFDTLLIYFPFLKSPEKTSKWAHFALLFTTLKYVVIIVITILYFSLGQLQHTLWPTLTMAKIIEFSFMERFEYLFIFMWLIVIIPSICIPLWCCTRILKKVTTIKPSLSLAFFLVTLYIIALTFHERVKIDSYQRFVSNLGFYFIFAYIPLLFIIYLVIMKFKKTNLA
;
A
#
# COMPACT_ATOMS: atom_id res chain seq x y z
N MET A 1 3.41 -7.21 10.46
CA MET A 1 3.76 -7.60 11.84
C MET A 1 5.16 -8.17 11.88
N ILE A 2 5.44 -9.26 11.15
CA ILE A 2 6.79 -9.86 11.09
C ILE A 2 7.85 -8.89 10.54
N SER A 3 7.61 -8.20 9.41
CA SER A 3 8.58 -7.24 8.87
C SER A 3 8.83 -6.03 9.78
N THR A 4 7.84 -5.63 10.59
CA THR A 4 7.95 -4.51 11.53
C THR A 4 8.74 -4.89 12.78
N LEU A 5 8.61 -6.14 13.25
CA LEU A 5 9.41 -6.70 14.34
C LEU A 5 10.90 -6.74 13.96
N PHE A 6 11.23 -7.09 12.72
CA PHE A 6 12.61 -6.99 12.22
C PHE A 6 13.13 -5.55 12.23
N MET A 7 12.27 -4.56 12.00
CA MET A 7 12.70 -3.16 12.03
C MET A 7 13.01 -2.63 13.41
N PHE A 8 12.30 -3.08 14.45
CA PHE A 8 12.68 -2.77 15.83
C PHE A 8 14.05 -3.35 16.21
N GLY A 9 14.44 -4.49 15.63
CA GLY A 9 15.79 -5.04 15.76
C GLY A 9 16.89 -4.16 15.13
N PHE A 10 16.56 -3.38 14.09
CA PHE A 10 17.53 -2.44 13.48
C PHE A 10 17.83 -1.24 14.39
N TYR A 11 16.86 -0.79 15.20
CA TYR A 11 17.03 0.35 16.12
C TYR A 11 18.11 0.08 17.19
N SER A 12 18.25 -1.16 17.66
CA SER A 12 19.30 -1.49 18.65
C SER A 12 20.72 -1.41 18.10
N HIS A 13 20.90 -1.38 16.77
CA HIS A 13 22.22 -1.32 16.14
C HIS A 13 22.60 0.11 15.72
N THR A 14 21.66 1.05 15.69
CA THR A 14 21.94 2.45 15.36
C THR A 14 22.55 3.18 16.56
N GLN A 15 23.81 3.60 16.42
CA GLN A 15 24.57 4.39 17.40
C GLN A 15 23.87 5.72 17.71
N SER A 16 24.02 6.22 18.94
CA SER A 16 23.35 7.41 19.50
C SER A 16 23.54 8.74 18.72
N SER A 17 24.35 8.78 17.66
CA SER A 17 24.50 9.93 16.75
C SER A 17 23.35 10.10 15.73
N ALA A 18 22.49 9.08 15.59
CA ALA A 18 21.36 9.05 14.64
C ALA A 18 20.22 10.04 14.94
N LEU A 19 20.05 10.46 16.20
CA LEU A 19 18.95 11.36 16.60
C LEU A 19 19.04 12.74 15.94
N GLY A 20 20.24 13.16 15.52
CA GLY A 20 20.44 14.42 14.79
C GLY A 20 19.75 14.45 13.43
N ASN A 21 19.56 13.29 12.78
CA ASN A 21 18.91 13.20 11.46
C ASN A 21 17.40 13.51 11.50
N LEU A 22 16.77 13.46 12.68
CA LEU A 22 15.36 13.83 12.85
C LEU A 22 15.15 15.35 12.81
N PHE A 23 16.21 16.13 13.03
CA PHE A 23 16.15 17.58 13.03
C PHE A 23 16.65 18.16 11.70
N PRO A 24 16.08 19.28 11.22
CA PRO A 24 15.03 20.08 11.84
C PRO A 24 13.62 19.53 11.57
N LEU A 25 12.84 19.37 12.63
CA LEU A 25 11.41 19.10 12.52
C LEU A 25 10.69 20.36 12.01
N PHE A 26 9.71 20.19 11.13
CA PHE A 26 8.85 21.27 10.60
C PHE A 26 9.52 22.32 9.69
N ASN A 27 10.69 22.03 9.10
CA ASN A 27 11.35 22.94 8.15
C ASN A 27 10.84 22.84 6.70
N HIS A 28 9.67 22.24 6.49
CA HIS A 28 9.10 22.01 5.16
C HIS A 28 7.95 22.96 4.88
N SER A 29 7.85 23.42 3.64
CA SER A 29 6.71 24.23 3.20
C SER A 29 5.42 23.39 3.20
N ILE A 30 4.27 24.06 3.29
CA ILE A 30 2.97 23.39 3.17
C ILE A 30 2.86 22.65 1.82
N GLU A 31 3.42 23.22 0.76
CA GLU A 31 3.43 22.60 -0.57
C GLU A 31 4.20 21.27 -0.57
N ASP A 32 5.35 21.21 0.10
CA ASP A 32 6.15 19.99 0.21
C ASP A 32 5.42 18.92 1.03
N LEU A 33 4.70 19.31 2.08
CA LEU A 33 3.86 18.42 2.86
C LEU A 33 2.72 17.82 2.00
N PHE A 34 2.07 18.62 1.16
CA PHE A 34 1.05 18.13 0.24
C PHE A 34 1.62 17.18 -0.82
N LYS A 35 2.78 17.50 -1.39
CA LYS A 35 3.48 16.61 -2.35
C LYS A 35 3.84 15.28 -1.70
N ALA A 36 4.37 15.31 -0.47
CA ALA A 36 4.70 14.11 0.30
C ALA A 36 3.46 13.28 0.65
N ALA A 37 2.37 13.93 1.08
CA ALA A 37 1.10 13.29 1.36
C ALA A 37 0.52 12.61 0.12
N LYS A 38 0.48 13.31 -1.02
CA LYS A 38 0.01 12.76 -2.30
C LYS A 38 0.84 11.55 -2.74
N SER A 39 2.17 11.63 -2.62
CA SER A 39 3.07 10.51 -2.94
C SER A 39 2.81 9.30 -2.03
N SER A 40 2.50 9.54 -0.76
CA SER A 40 2.22 8.49 0.23
C SER A 40 0.86 7.81 0.07
N CYS A 41 -0.10 8.42 -0.66
CA CYS A 41 -1.43 7.84 -0.87
C CYS A 41 -1.39 6.44 -1.50
N ILE A 42 -0.36 6.13 -2.31
CA ILE A 42 -0.19 4.80 -2.94
C ILE A 42 -0.15 3.67 -1.91
N ILE A 43 0.36 3.94 -0.71
CA ILE A 43 0.47 2.97 0.38
C ILE A 43 -0.92 2.54 0.90
N TYR A 44 -1.93 3.38 0.70
CA TYR A 44 -3.31 3.16 1.15
C TYR A 44 -4.26 2.78 0.00
N ILE A 45 -3.74 2.53 -1.21
CA ILE A 45 -4.57 2.33 -2.42
C ILE A 45 -5.55 1.16 -2.26
N SER A 46 -5.16 0.11 -1.55
CA SER A 46 -5.94 -1.12 -1.33
C SER A 46 -7.24 -0.93 -0.55
N PHE A 47 -7.54 0.28 -0.08
CA PHE A 47 -8.83 0.62 0.51
C PHE A 47 -9.99 0.41 -0.47
N ASP A 48 -9.76 0.59 -1.77
CA ASP A 48 -10.76 0.37 -2.82
C ASP A 48 -11.35 -1.05 -2.79
N THR A 49 -10.52 -2.06 -2.54
CA THR A 49 -10.95 -3.46 -2.46
C THR A 49 -11.95 -3.72 -1.32
N LEU A 50 -11.92 -2.91 -0.25
CA LEU A 50 -12.87 -2.99 0.87
C LEU A 50 -14.31 -2.88 0.39
N LEU A 51 -14.59 -2.02 -0.58
CA LEU A 51 -15.93 -1.83 -1.13
C LEU A 51 -16.49 -3.11 -1.78
N ILE A 52 -15.62 -3.98 -2.28
CA ILE A 52 -16.01 -5.18 -3.01
C ILE A 52 -16.31 -6.33 -2.05
N TYR A 53 -15.48 -6.51 -1.01
CA TYR A 53 -15.70 -7.57 -0.03
C TYR A 53 -16.60 -7.15 1.14
N PHE A 54 -16.95 -5.85 1.26
CA PHE A 54 -17.87 -5.35 2.29
C PHE A 54 -19.19 -6.15 2.42
N PRO A 55 -19.89 -6.53 1.33
CA PRO A 55 -21.14 -7.30 1.41
C PRO A 55 -20.98 -8.72 1.94
N PHE A 56 -19.75 -9.24 1.99
CA PHE A 56 -19.46 -10.61 2.47
C PHE A 56 -19.15 -10.65 3.97
N LEU A 57 -19.11 -9.49 4.63
CA LEU A 57 -18.83 -9.39 6.06
C LEU A 57 -20.10 -9.68 6.87
N LYS A 58 -19.99 -10.64 7.81
CA LYS A 58 -21.12 -11.11 8.64
C LYS A 58 -21.75 -10.02 9.53
N SER A 59 -21.06 -8.91 9.78
CA SER A 59 -21.53 -7.86 10.71
C SER A 59 -21.07 -6.45 10.29
N PRO A 60 -21.73 -5.83 9.30
CA PRO A 60 -21.29 -4.55 8.71
C PRO A 60 -21.21 -3.39 9.72
N GLU A 61 -22.05 -3.38 10.76
CA GLU A 61 -22.02 -2.35 11.81
C GLU A 61 -20.72 -2.39 12.65
N LYS A 62 -20.24 -3.59 12.96
CA LYS A 62 -18.96 -3.78 13.68
C LYS A 62 -17.76 -3.57 12.75
N THR A 63 -17.91 -3.86 11.45
CA THR A 63 -16.86 -3.71 10.45
C THR A 63 -16.27 -2.30 10.41
N SER A 64 -17.08 -1.25 10.55
CA SER A 64 -16.58 0.13 10.49
C SER A 64 -15.50 0.41 11.54
N LYS A 65 -15.70 -0.05 12.79
CA LYS A 65 -14.69 0.13 13.86
C LYS A 65 -13.38 -0.59 13.54
N TRP A 66 -13.47 -1.82 13.05
CA TRP A 66 -12.29 -2.60 12.66
C TRP A 66 -11.57 -2.02 11.45
N ALA A 67 -12.29 -1.42 10.50
CA ALA A 67 -11.69 -0.73 9.35
C ALA A 67 -10.86 0.48 9.80
N HIS A 68 -11.38 1.32 10.70
CA HIS A 68 -10.64 2.46 11.26
C HIS A 68 -9.43 2.00 12.09
N PHE A 69 -9.58 0.93 12.88
CA PHE A 69 -8.47 0.37 13.63
C PHE A 69 -7.37 -0.19 12.72
N ALA A 70 -7.75 -0.88 11.63
CA ALA A 70 -6.80 -1.36 10.63
C ALA A 70 -6.06 -0.23 9.92
N LEU A 71 -6.76 0.87 9.60
CA LEU A 71 -6.16 2.07 9.03
C LEU A 71 -5.15 2.70 10.01
N LEU A 72 -5.56 2.95 11.25
CA LEU A 72 -4.70 3.51 12.29
C LEU A 72 -3.46 2.66 12.53
N PHE A 73 -3.64 1.34 12.66
CA PHE A 73 -2.53 0.40 12.81
C PHE A 73 -1.57 0.45 11.62
N THR A 74 -2.09 0.54 10.40
CA THR A 74 -1.28 0.64 9.18
C THR A 74 -0.50 1.96 9.16
N THR A 75 -1.14 3.08 9.48
CA THR A 75 -0.50 4.39 9.56
C THR A 75 0.61 4.40 10.61
N LEU A 76 0.35 3.95 11.83
CA LEU A 76 1.36 3.88 12.89
C LEU A 76 2.55 3.00 12.48
N LYS A 77 2.28 1.85 11.84
CA LYS A 77 3.33 0.98 11.31
C LYS A 77 4.22 1.70 10.31
N TYR A 78 3.65 2.46 9.36
CA TYR A 78 4.45 3.21 8.39
C TYR A 78 5.20 4.38 9.02
N VAL A 79 4.62 5.07 9.99
CA VAL A 79 5.31 6.11 10.77
C VAL A 79 6.55 5.53 11.45
N VAL A 80 6.42 4.39 12.13
CA VAL A 80 7.56 3.70 12.76
C VAL A 80 8.65 3.36 11.73
N ILE A 81 8.27 2.82 10.57
CA ILE A 81 9.22 2.50 9.50
C ILE A 81 9.96 3.75 9.01
N ILE A 82 9.25 4.87 8.81
CA ILE A 82 9.85 6.15 8.36
C ILE A 82 10.83 6.67 9.41
N VAL A 83 10.45 6.68 10.68
CA VAL A 83 11.31 7.14 11.78
C VAL A 83 12.59 6.31 11.84
N ILE A 84 12.50 4.98 11.80
CA ILE A 84 13.66 4.09 11.78
C ILE A 84 14.53 4.35 10.53
N THR A 85 13.90 4.63 9.39
CA THR A 85 14.59 4.91 8.13
C THR A 85 15.42 6.19 8.19
N ILE A 86 14.86 7.27 8.75
CA ILE A 86 15.54 8.56 8.88
C ILE A 86 16.66 8.49 9.95
N LEU A 87 16.45 7.72 11.02
CA LEU A 87 17.50 7.48 12.01
C LEU A 87 18.70 6.75 11.40
N TYR A 88 18.44 5.77 10.54
CA TYR A 88 19.49 4.95 9.95
C TYR A 88 20.23 5.65 8.80
N PHE A 89 19.50 6.28 7.86
CA PHE A 89 20.08 6.90 6.66
C PHE A 89 20.12 8.41 6.79
N SER A 90 21.25 9.02 6.40
CA SER A 90 21.27 10.46 6.12
C SER A 90 20.40 10.80 4.90
N LEU A 91 19.91 12.04 4.80
CA LEU A 91 19.03 12.47 3.70
C LEU A 91 19.61 12.18 2.31
N GLY A 92 20.92 12.44 2.11
CA GLY A 92 21.61 12.16 0.85
C GLY A 92 21.70 10.66 0.54
N GLN A 93 21.96 9.83 1.55
CA GLN A 93 21.96 8.37 1.37
C GLN A 93 20.56 7.86 1.03
N LEU A 94 19.51 8.39 1.69
CA LEU A 94 18.14 7.96 1.47
C LEU A 94 17.68 8.25 0.04
N GLN A 95 18.10 9.38 -0.55
CA GLN A 95 17.79 9.73 -1.94
C GLN A 95 18.38 8.76 -2.98
N HIS A 96 19.53 8.14 -2.68
CA HIS A 96 20.17 7.16 -3.55
C HIS A 96 19.84 5.71 -3.19
N THR A 97 19.12 5.48 -2.10
CA THR A 97 18.78 4.13 -1.61
C THR A 97 17.40 3.72 -2.09
N LEU A 98 17.35 2.82 -3.08
CA LEU A 98 16.10 2.34 -3.68
C LEU A 98 15.24 1.50 -2.74
N TRP A 99 15.85 0.67 -1.89
CA TRP A 99 15.16 -0.24 -0.98
C TRP A 99 15.73 -0.13 0.43
N PRO A 100 15.45 0.97 1.16
CA PRO A 100 16.07 1.26 2.45
C PRO A 100 15.92 0.11 3.45
N THR A 101 14.74 -0.50 3.48
CA THR A 101 14.40 -1.62 4.37
C THR A 101 15.17 -2.90 4.04
N LEU A 102 15.44 -3.16 2.76
CA LEU A 102 16.24 -4.30 2.33
C LEU A 102 17.72 -4.06 2.61
N THR A 103 18.20 -2.83 2.34
CA THR A 103 19.57 -2.42 2.65
C THR A 103 19.86 -2.56 4.14
N MET A 104 18.95 -2.13 5.03
CA MET A 104 19.06 -2.36 6.48
C MET A 104 19.19 -3.83 6.86
N ALA A 105 18.42 -4.71 6.19
CA ALA A 105 18.44 -6.15 6.46
C ALA A 105 19.79 -6.81 6.13
N LYS A 106 20.61 -6.21 5.27
CA LYS A 106 21.94 -6.73 4.92
C LYS A 106 22.97 -6.59 6.03
N ILE A 107 22.78 -5.67 6.96
CA ILE A 107 23.76 -5.36 8.02
C ILE A 107 23.69 -6.35 9.18
N ILE A 108 22.56 -7.08 9.32
CA ILE A 108 22.45 -8.10 10.38
C ILE A 108 23.27 -9.31 9.97
N GLU A 109 24.46 -9.40 10.54
CA GLU A 109 25.30 -10.58 10.51
C GLU A 109 25.11 -11.34 11.83
N PHE A 110 24.48 -12.51 11.76
CA PHE A 110 24.47 -13.42 12.89
C PHE A 110 25.68 -14.34 12.81
N SER A 111 26.30 -14.67 13.94
CA SER A 111 27.46 -15.58 13.99
C SER A 111 27.18 -16.98 13.41
N PHE A 112 25.91 -17.35 13.21
CA PHE A 112 25.49 -18.61 12.58
C PHE A 112 25.02 -18.46 11.13
N MET A 113 24.82 -17.24 10.61
CA MET A 113 24.24 -17.00 9.28
C MET A 113 24.80 -15.71 8.65
N GLU A 114 25.70 -15.88 7.67
CA GLU A 114 26.33 -14.78 6.93
C GLU A 114 25.38 -13.99 6.02
N ARG A 115 24.21 -14.54 5.64
CA ARG A 115 23.29 -13.92 4.66
C ARG A 115 21.85 -13.90 5.15
N PHE A 116 21.61 -13.15 6.23
CA PHE A 116 20.27 -12.96 6.81
C PHE A 116 19.25 -12.33 5.84
N GLU A 117 19.71 -11.60 4.83
CA GLU A 117 18.89 -10.98 3.78
C GLU A 117 17.93 -11.99 3.11
N TYR A 118 18.33 -13.25 2.93
CA TYR A 118 17.49 -14.25 2.27
C TYR A 118 16.25 -14.64 3.06
N LEU A 119 16.36 -14.74 4.39
CA LEU A 119 15.19 -14.98 5.24
C LEU A 119 14.21 -13.80 5.16
N PHE A 120 14.74 -12.59 5.14
CA PHE A 120 13.93 -11.39 4.99
C PHE A 120 13.17 -11.36 3.66
N ILE A 121 13.84 -11.66 2.54
CA ILE A 121 13.20 -11.76 1.23
C ILE A 121 12.11 -12.84 1.23
N PHE A 122 12.39 -14.02 1.79
CA PHE A 122 11.42 -15.11 1.85
C PHE A 122 10.18 -14.73 2.67
N MET A 123 10.36 -14.09 3.83
CA MET A 123 9.24 -13.58 4.62
C MET A 123 8.46 -12.49 3.89
N TRP A 124 9.15 -11.64 3.13
CA TRP A 124 8.49 -10.62 2.32
C TRP A 124 7.61 -11.24 1.22
N LEU A 125 8.02 -12.36 0.61
CA LEU A 125 7.20 -13.06 -0.38
C LEU A 125 5.83 -13.47 0.21
N ILE A 126 5.79 -13.97 1.44
CA ILE A 126 4.55 -14.34 2.13
C ILE A 126 3.62 -13.13 2.29
N VAL A 127 4.17 -11.93 2.48
CA VAL A 127 3.40 -10.67 2.59
C VAL A 127 2.88 -10.19 1.23
N ILE A 128 3.64 -10.43 0.15
CA ILE A 128 3.25 -10.03 -1.21
C ILE A 128 2.07 -10.87 -1.73
N ILE A 129 2.04 -12.17 -1.45
CA ILE A 129 1.01 -13.10 -1.94
C ILE A 129 -0.43 -12.56 -1.72
N PRO A 130 -0.89 -12.27 -0.49
CA PRO A 130 -2.24 -11.78 -0.26
C PRO A 130 -2.50 -10.42 -0.92
N SER A 131 -1.46 -9.60 -1.06
CA SER A 131 -1.53 -8.29 -1.70
C SER A 131 -1.84 -8.38 -3.20
N ILE A 132 -1.51 -9.52 -3.84
CA ILE A 132 -1.85 -9.80 -5.24
C ILE A 132 -3.15 -10.62 -5.35
N CYS A 133 -3.33 -11.61 -4.47
CA CYS A 133 -4.50 -12.50 -4.52
C CYS A 133 -5.82 -11.77 -4.27
N ILE A 134 -5.88 -10.82 -3.33
CA ILE A 134 -7.12 -10.10 -3.00
C ILE A 134 -7.59 -9.23 -4.18
N PRO A 135 -6.75 -8.37 -4.79
CA PRO A 135 -7.14 -7.63 -5.99
C PRO A 135 -7.51 -8.55 -7.16
N LEU A 136 -6.77 -9.63 -7.42
CA LEU A 136 -7.12 -10.60 -8.47
C LEU A 136 -8.51 -11.20 -8.24
N TRP A 137 -8.80 -11.61 -7.01
CA TRP A 137 -10.13 -12.10 -6.65
C TRP A 137 -11.21 -11.02 -6.86
N CYS A 138 -10.95 -9.78 -6.45
CA CYS A 138 -11.85 -8.65 -6.68
C CYS A 138 -12.14 -8.43 -8.17
N CYS A 139 -11.10 -8.42 -9.02
CA CYS A 139 -11.21 -8.25 -10.46
C CYS A 139 -12.03 -9.37 -11.12
N THR A 140 -11.77 -10.63 -10.76
CA THR A 140 -12.56 -11.76 -11.29
C THR A 140 -14.04 -11.68 -10.91
N ARG A 141 -14.35 -11.20 -9.70
CA ARG A 141 -15.73 -11.03 -9.22
C ARG A 141 -16.43 -9.86 -9.90
N ILE A 142 -15.75 -8.73 -10.10
CA ILE A 142 -16.27 -7.60 -10.87
C ILE A 142 -16.58 -8.07 -12.29
N LEU A 143 -15.64 -8.75 -12.94
CA LEU A 143 -15.81 -9.20 -14.31
C LEU A 143 -16.99 -10.17 -14.44
N LYS A 144 -17.17 -11.10 -13.49
CA LYS A 144 -18.34 -12.00 -13.44
C LYS A 144 -19.67 -11.27 -13.21
N LYS A 145 -19.66 -10.09 -12.60
CA LYS A 145 -20.88 -9.30 -12.35
C LYS A 145 -21.24 -8.41 -13.54
N VAL A 146 -20.23 -7.93 -14.27
CA VAL A 146 -20.38 -7.10 -15.47
C VAL A 146 -20.60 -7.94 -16.72
N THR A 147 -20.07 -9.17 -16.75
CA THR A 147 -20.12 -10.09 -17.90
C THR A 147 -20.61 -11.48 -17.48
N THR A 148 -21.06 -12.29 -18.42
CA THR A 148 -21.52 -13.68 -18.19
C THR A 148 -20.37 -14.70 -18.15
N ILE A 149 -19.12 -14.25 -18.12
CA ILE A 149 -17.92 -15.09 -18.21
C ILE A 149 -17.74 -15.95 -16.94
N LYS A 150 -17.31 -17.20 -17.12
CA LYS A 150 -16.99 -18.11 -16.01
C LYS A 150 -15.79 -17.60 -15.21
N PRO A 151 -15.81 -17.68 -13.86
CA PRO A 151 -14.72 -17.18 -13.01
C PRO A 151 -13.34 -17.78 -13.30
N SER A 152 -13.28 -19.05 -13.70
CA SER A 152 -12.03 -19.73 -14.07
C SER A 152 -11.37 -19.09 -15.30
N LEU A 153 -12.18 -18.72 -16.31
CA LEU A 153 -11.69 -18.07 -17.52
C LEU A 153 -11.28 -16.61 -17.23
N SER A 154 -12.06 -15.90 -16.40
CA SER A 154 -11.68 -14.57 -15.93
C SER A 154 -10.35 -14.56 -15.17
N LEU A 155 -10.13 -15.54 -14.29
CA LEU A 155 -8.87 -15.67 -13.56
C LEU A 155 -7.70 -15.94 -14.49
N ALA A 156 -7.85 -16.90 -15.42
CA ALA A 156 -6.83 -17.20 -16.41
C ALA A 156 -6.48 -15.95 -17.25
N PHE A 157 -7.49 -15.19 -17.69
CA PHE A 157 -7.30 -13.93 -18.40
C PHE A 157 -6.44 -12.94 -17.59
N PHE A 158 -6.79 -12.65 -16.33
CA PHE A 158 -6.02 -11.72 -15.51
C PHE A 158 -4.59 -12.21 -15.23
N LEU A 159 -4.39 -13.51 -15.02
CA LEU A 159 -3.06 -14.09 -14.81
C LEU A 159 -2.18 -13.96 -16.07
N VAL A 160 -2.74 -14.26 -17.25
CA VAL A 160 -2.03 -14.11 -18.53
C VAL A 160 -1.68 -12.64 -18.77
N THR A 161 -2.62 -11.72 -18.53
CA THR A 161 -2.36 -10.29 -18.65
C THR A 161 -1.27 -9.83 -17.68
N LEU A 162 -1.31 -10.27 -16.42
CA LEU A 162 -0.29 -9.92 -15.43
C LEU A 162 1.09 -10.46 -15.84
N TYR A 163 1.16 -11.68 -16.37
CA TYR A 163 2.40 -12.27 -16.87
C TYR A 163 2.99 -11.48 -18.05
N ILE A 164 2.17 -11.11 -19.04
CA ILE A 164 2.61 -10.29 -20.19
C ILE A 164 3.11 -8.92 -19.73
N ILE A 165 2.40 -8.28 -18.81
CA ILE A 165 2.80 -7.00 -18.23
C ILE A 165 4.14 -7.15 -17.50
N ALA A 166 4.32 -8.22 -16.70
CA ALA A 166 5.57 -8.48 -15.99
C ALA A 166 6.77 -8.64 -16.93
N LEU A 167 6.58 -9.27 -18.09
CA LEU A 167 7.63 -9.39 -19.12
C LEU A 167 8.02 -8.05 -19.76
N THR A 168 7.15 -7.04 -19.72
CA THR A 168 7.43 -5.72 -20.32
C THR A 168 8.37 -4.88 -19.44
N PHE A 169 8.46 -5.20 -18.15
CA PHE A 169 9.28 -4.47 -17.18
C PHE A 169 10.70 -5.04 -17.09
N HIS A 170 11.60 -4.54 -17.94
CA HIS A 170 13.04 -4.83 -17.84
C HIS A 170 13.85 -3.66 -17.26
N GLU A 171 13.33 -2.45 -17.39
CA GLU A 171 13.99 -1.23 -16.92
C GLU A 171 13.26 -0.61 -15.72
N ARG A 172 14.02 -0.20 -14.71
CA ARG A 172 13.48 0.45 -13.50
C ARG A 172 12.72 1.74 -13.81
N VAL A 173 13.19 2.52 -14.78
CA VAL A 173 12.52 3.77 -15.19
C VAL A 173 11.07 3.51 -15.64
N LYS A 174 10.82 2.38 -16.32
CA LYS A 174 9.48 1.97 -16.73
C LYS A 174 8.61 1.58 -15.54
N ILE A 175 9.20 0.92 -14.53
CA ILE A 175 8.51 0.56 -13.28
C ILE A 175 8.11 1.83 -12.51
N ASP A 176 9.02 2.79 -12.34
CA ASP A 176 8.74 4.03 -11.61
C ASP A 176 7.71 4.90 -12.32
N SER A 177 7.72 4.91 -13.66
CA SER A 177 6.71 5.59 -14.46
C SER A 177 5.33 4.93 -14.30
N TYR A 178 5.27 3.60 -14.36
CA TYR A 178 4.04 2.84 -14.13
C TYR A 178 3.49 3.05 -12.72
N GLN A 179 4.36 3.03 -11.70
CA GLN A 179 3.96 3.31 -10.32
C GLN A 179 3.38 4.72 -10.16
N ARG A 180 3.97 5.73 -10.81
CA ARG A 180 3.43 7.10 -10.83
C ARG A 180 2.07 7.16 -11.51
N PHE A 181 1.89 6.45 -12.62
CA PHE A 181 0.62 6.36 -13.32
C PHE A 181 -0.47 5.73 -12.44
N VAL A 182 -0.19 4.57 -11.84
CA VAL A 182 -1.11 3.88 -10.91
C VAL A 182 -1.43 4.74 -9.69
N SER A 183 -0.44 5.42 -9.13
CA SER A 183 -0.63 6.34 -7.99
C SER A 183 -1.57 7.49 -8.34
N ASN A 184 -1.39 8.13 -9.49
CA ASN A 184 -2.28 9.18 -9.95
C ASN A 184 -3.70 8.66 -10.21
N LEU A 185 -3.84 7.49 -10.85
CA LEU A 185 -5.15 6.87 -11.06
C LEU A 185 -5.84 6.55 -9.73
N GLY A 186 -5.13 5.94 -8.79
CA GLY A 186 -5.64 5.62 -7.46
C GLY A 186 -6.08 6.87 -6.70
N PHE A 187 -5.30 7.95 -6.80
CA PHE A 187 -5.65 9.25 -6.21
C PHE A 187 -6.97 9.78 -6.76
N TYR A 188 -7.14 9.85 -8.08
CA TYR A 188 -8.40 10.31 -8.68
C TYR A 188 -9.57 9.36 -8.39
N PHE A 189 -9.31 8.06 -8.33
CA PHE A 189 -10.34 7.08 -7.99
C PHE A 189 -10.86 7.29 -6.56
N ILE A 190 -9.97 7.47 -5.59
CA ILE A 190 -10.34 7.63 -4.18
C ILE A 190 -10.95 9.00 -3.91
N PHE A 191 -10.35 10.08 -4.42
CA PHE A 191 -10.73 11.45 -4.06
C PHE A 191 -11.73 12.10 -5.00
N ALA A 192 -11.91 11.61 -6.23
CA ALA A 192 -12.91 12.13 -7.17
C ALA A 192 -14.04 11.12 -7.41
N TYR A 193 -13.71 9.89 -7.83
CA TYR A 193 -14.74 8.93 -8.27
C TYR A 193 -15.63 8.42 -7.12
N ILE A 194 -15.07 8.00 -5.99
CA ILE A 194 -15.86 7.53 -4.84
C ILE A 194 -16.78 8.63 -4.27
N PRO A 195 -16.32 9.87 -4.00
CA PRO A 195 -17.19 10.95 -3.55
C PRO A 195 -18.27 11.32 -4.56
N LEU A 196 -17.95 11.32 -5.86
CA LEU A 196 -18.93 11.58 -6.91
C LEU A 196 -20.05 10.52 -6.91
N LEU A 197 -19.69 9.23 -6.81
CA LEU A 197 -20.67 8.14 -6.64
C LEU A 197 -21.56 8.34 -5.41
N PHE A 198 -20.98 8.77 -4.30
CA PHE A 198 -21.72 9.05 -3.07
C PHE A 198 -22.71 10.22 -3.24
N ILE A 199 -22.30 11.31 -3.88
CA ILE A 199 -23.18 12.45 -4.19
C ILE A 199 -24.34 12.01 -5.10
N ILE A 200 -24.05 11.26 -6.17
CA ILE A 200 -25.08 10.73 -7.08
C ILE A 200 -26.09 9.86 -6.32
N TYR A 201 -25.61 8.98 -5.44
CA TYR A 201 -26.45 8.13 -4.62
C TYR A 201 -27.39 8.94 -3.70
N LEU A 202 -26.88 9.99 -3.04
CA LEU A 202 -27.69 10.89 -2.22
C LEU A 202 -28.77 11.61 -3.03
N VAL A 203 -28.43 12.07 -4.23
CA VAL A 203 -29.37 12.74 -5.14
C VAL A 203 -30.49 11.77 -5.56
N ILE A 204 -30.14 10.57 -6.02
CA ILE A 204 -31.14 9.55 -6.44
C ILE A 204 -32.06 9.17 -5.28
N MET A 205 -31.53 8.99 -4.07
CA MET A 205 -32.36 8.68 -2.89
C MET A 205 -33.31 9.81 -2.54
N LYS A 206 -32.88 11.07 -2.68
CA LYS A 206 -33.74 12.23 -2.45
C LYS A 206 -34.90 12.25 -3.45
N PHE A 207 -34.63 12.03 -4.74
CA PHE A 207 -35.67 11.96 -5.78
C PHE A 207 -36.65 10.79 -5.60
N LYS A 208 -36.18 9.61 -5.21
CA LYS A 208 -37.07 8.47 -4.91
C LYS A 208 -37.99 8.74 -3.73
N LYS A 209 -37.52 9.45 -2.70
CA LYS A 209 -38.32 9.77 -1.51
C LYS A 209 -39.40 10.82 -1.80
N THR A 210 -39.13 11.75 -2.74
CA THR A 210 -40.11 12.75 -3.19
C THR A 210 -41.19 12.15 -4.12
N ASN A 211 -40.88 11.12 -4.91
CA ASN A 211 -41.88 10.45 -5.77
C ASN A 211 -42.77 9.42 -5.04
N LEU A 212 -42.49 9.12 -3.77
CA LEU A 212 -43.26 8.20 -2.92
C LEU A 212 -44.08 8.95 -1.83
N ALA A 213 -44.00 10.27 -1.78
CA ALA A 213 -44.75 11.16 -0.90
C ALA A 213 -45.73 12.00 -1.71
#